data_AF-A0AAU7GFH8-F1
#
_entry.id   AF-A0AAU7GFH8-F1
#
_cell.length_a   1.000
_cell.length_b   1.000
_cell.length_c   1.000
_cell.angle_alpha   90.00
_cell.angle_beta   90.00
_cell.angle_gamma   90.00
#
_symmetry.space_group_name_H-M   'P 1'
#
loop_
_entity.id
_entity.type
_entity.pdbx_description
1 polymer ?
#
loop_
_entity_poly.entity_id
_entity_poly.type
_entity_poly.pdbx_seq_one_letter_code
_entity_poly.pdbx_strand_id
1 'polypeptide(L)'
;MPSPLLVIAATAALTAGLGVAPAAPQAALSLTSPLAQPVWLCHPGDPASACGDATGRYPDGTSVPLSTTVAAGTSTTVVQPATGGEPPVDCFYVYPTVDILPNPALMIGSAAPSARDDEVAVLLAQIGPLTGLCRVFAPLYRQSTLLQLALSGATGGDPYPGPGFADVQQAWDDYWTHDNIDPATGERRGVIILGHSQGSVAVEELLQHSVDGNAAATAQLVSAVILGGQVQVPIDAAAGGGSDPASTFQRLPVCGPQPRGVPTGCVIAYSSYDQPSGRAPVSGSLAANLDAGHRIACVNPSAVLSGATADAATPLDPILPTRTLVRGSLIAPNGALSHLLIGYTLPSDPTGYRAAPGALTGRCAFAGDANTNTSWLQVEDPAGMLPDTSTSALGLHVVDYNVDLGGLRALLAAQTAQWAQTR
;
A
#
# COMPACT_ATOMS: atom_id res chain seq x y z
N MET A 1 50.04 88.53 -40.49
CA MET A 1 51.38 88.19 -39.95
C MET A 1 51.19 87.36 -38.69
N PRO A 2 52.07 86.39 -38.42
CA PRO A 2 51.68 85.08 -37.92
C PRO A 2 52.14 84.74 -36.49
N SER A 3 51.48 83.72 -35.91
CA SER A 3 52.04 82.63 -35.06
C SER A 3 52.48 82.91 -33.60
N PRO A 4 52.64 81.89 -32.72
CA PRO A 4 52.03 80.53 -32.65
C PRO A 4 51.73 80.04 -31.19
N LEU A 5 51.45 78.71 -31.05
CA LEU A 5 51.60 77.80 -29.87
C LEU A 5 50.31 77.50 -29.09
N LEU A 6 49.95 76.26 -28.73
CA LEU A 6 50.55 74.93 -28.86
C LEU A 6 49.42 73.89 -28.67
N VAL A 7 49.41 72.84 -29.50
CA VAL A 7 48.48 71.70 -29.40
C VAL A 7 49.02 70.69 -28.37
N ILE A 8 48.19 70.27 -27.42
CA ILE A 8 48.43 69.08 -26.58
C ILE A 8 47.42 68.02 -27.00
N ALA A 9 47.92 66.90 -27.51
CA ALA A 9 47.13 65.72 -27.83
C ALA A 9 46.78 64.96 -26.54
N ALA A 10 45.49 64.72 -26.30
CA ALA A 10 45.02 63.80 -25.27
C ALA A 10 44.76 62.43 -25.92
N THR A 11 45.47 61.41 -25.43
CA THR A 11 45.33 60.01 -25.80
C THR A 11 44.00 59.45 -25.26
N ALA A 12 43.17 58.92 -26.16
CA ALA A 12 41.97 58.15 -25.79
C ALA A 12 42.37 56.70 -25.48
N ALA A 13 42.18 56.26 -24.23
CA ALA A 13 42.32 54.86 -23.84
C ALA A 13 40.99 54.13 -24.08
N LEU A 14 40.95 53.26 -25.09
CA LEU A 14 39.85 52.32 -25.33
C LEU A 14 39.93 51.21 -24.28
N THR A 15 39.03 51.22 -23.30
CA THR A 15 38.86 50.12 -22.34
C THR A 15 37.85 49.14 -22.91
N ALA A 16 38.33 47.99 -23.39
CA ALA A 16 37.47 46.87 -23.77
C ALA A 16 36.93 46.22 -22.49
N GLY A 17 35.67 46.52 -22.14
CA GLY A 17 34.96 45.85 -21.05
C GLY A 17 34.64 44.41 -21.45
N LEU A 18 35.34 43.45 -20.84
CA LEU A 18 34.89 42.05 -20.81
C LEU A 18 33.65 41.99 -19.92
N GLY A 19 32.47 42.02 -20.55
CA GLY A 19 31.21 41.74 -19.88
C GLY A 19 31.18 40.29 -19.41
N VAL A 20 31.44 40.06 -18.13
CA VAL A 20 31.16 38.77 -17.48
C VAL A 20 29.65 38.69 -17.36
N ALA A 21 29.01 37.87 -18.18
CA ALA A 21 27.61 37.53 -18.00
C ALA A 21 27.44 36.86 -16.62
N PRO A 22 26.48 37.27 -15.78
CA PRO A 22 26.22 36.58 -14.52
C PRO A 22 25.81 35.14 -14.84
N ALA A 23 26.56 34.18 -14.31
CA ALA A 23 26.18 32.78 -14.36
C ALA A 23 24.79 32.65 -13.72
N ALA A 24 23.86 31.99 -14.42
CA ALA A 24 22.56 31.65 -13.84
C ALA A 24 22.79 30.92 -12.52
N PRO A 25 22.04 31.23 -11.44
CA PRO A 25 22.17 30.50 -10.19
C PRO A 25 21.93 29.01 -10.49
N GLN A 26 22.94 28.19 -10.25
CA GLN A 26 22.76 26.75 -10.25
C GLN A 26 21.71 26.46 -9.19
N ALA A 27 20.54 25.97 -9.61
CA ALA A 27 19.50 25.55 -8.69
C ALA A 27 20.13 24.58 -7.71
N ALA A 28 20.12 24.93 -6.42
CA ALA A 28 20.52 24.00 -5.38
C ALA A 28 19.66 22.74 -5.55
N LEU A 29 20.29 21.56 -5.64
CA LEU A 29 19.58 20.30 -5.64
C LEU A 29 18.78 20.22 -4.35
N SER A 30 17.46 20.39 -4.44
CA SER A 30 16.59 20.19 -3.30
C SER A 30 16.62 18.71 -2.93
N LEU A 31 16.82 18.43 -1.64
CA LEU A 31 16.82 17.07 -1.11
C LEU A 31 15.41 16.44 -1.14
N THR A 32 14.38 17.24 -1.39
CA THR A 32 12.96 16.85 -1.28
C THR A 32 12.13 17.24 -2.52
N SER A 33 12.76 17.39 -3.69
CA SER A 33 11.98 17.64 -4.92
C SER A 33 11.03 16.47 -5.20
N PRO A 34 9.80 16.75 -5.68
CA PRO A 34 8.94 15.74 -6.29
C PRO A 34 9.64 15.03 -7.45
N LEU A 35 9.15 13.86 -7.84
CA LEU A 35 9.60 13.21 -9.08
C LEU A 35 9.32 14.11 -10.28
N ALA A 36 10.09 13.94 -11.35
CA ALA A 36 9.86 14.69 -12.58
C ALA A 36 8.47 14.39 -13.17
N GLN A 37 8.02 13.16 -12.98
CA GLN A 37 6.68 12.64 -13.25
C GLN A 37 6.50 11.36 -12.43
N PRO A 38 5.25 10.95 -12.13
CA PRO A 38 4.99 9.65 -11.53
C PRO A 38 5.59 8.52 -12.37
N VAL A 39 6.10 7.50 -11.67
CA VAL A 39 6.50 6.23 -12.28
C VAL A 39 5.65 5.12 -11.67
N TRP A 40 5.36 4.09 -12.46
CA TRP A 40 4.37 3.10 -12.13
C TRP A 40 4.97 1.70 -12.15
N LEU A 41 4.62 0.90 -11.15
CA LEU A 41 4.83 -0.54 -11.16
C LEU A 41 3.69 -1.24 -11.93
N CYS A 42 2.47 -0.75 -11.74
CA CYS A 42 1.31 -1.14 -12.53
C CYS A 42 0.56 0.10 -13.01
N HIS A 43 0.26 0.10 -14.31
CA HIS A 43 -0.57 1.11 -14.96
C HIS A 43 -1.28 0.44 -16.14
N PRO A 44 -2.62 0.45 -16.24
CA PRO A 44 -3.35 -0.27 -17.29
C PRO A 44 -2.97 0.14 -18.73
N GLY A 45 -2.56 1.41 -18.90
CA GLY A 45 -2.07 1.93 -20.18
C GLY A 45 -0.62 1.58 -20.53
N ASP A 46 0.15 0.95 -19.63
CA ASP A 46 1.55 0.61 -19.84
C ASP A 46 1.72 -0.86 -20.28
N PRO A 47 2.22 -1.14 -21.51
CA PRO A 47 2.50 -2.51 -21.94
C PRO A 47 3.60 -3.21 -21.13
N ALA A 48 4.42 -2.47 -20.38
CA ALA A 48 5.43 -3.00 -19.47
C ALA A 48 4.92 -3.17 -18.02
N SER A 49 3.64 -2.88 -17.76
CA SER A 49 3.00 -3.03 -16.44
C SER A 49 3.26 -4.41 -15.84
N ALA A 50 3.59 -4.43 -14.55
CA ALA A 50 3.77 -5.67 -13.80
C ALA A 50 2.45 -6.44 -13.62
N CYS A 51 1.32 -5.73 -13.66
CA CYS A 51 -0.01 -6.29 -13.57
C CYS A 51 -0.56 -6.62 -14.95
N GLY A 52 -1.12 -7.81 -15.10
CA GLY A 52 -1.96 -8.21 -16.23
C GLY A 52 -3.11 -9.11 -15.78
N ASP A 53 -4.08 -9.33 -16.66
CA ASP A 53 -5.32 -10.07 -16.34
C ASP A 53 -5.05 -11.54 -15.96
N ALA A 54 -4.12 -12.20 -16.64
CA ALA A 54 -3.83 -13.63 -16.46
C ALA A 54 -2.46 -13.94 -15.85
N THR A 55 -1.53 -12.99 -15.98
CA THR A 55 -0.12 -13.16 -15.64
C THR A 55 0.43 -11.88 -15.04
N GLY A 56 1.33 -12.02 -14.07
CA GLY A 56 2.22 -10.94 -13.66
C GLY A 56 3.46 -10.88 -14.54
N ARG A 57 4.07 -9.71 -14.68
CA ARG A 57 5.28 -9.50 -15.50
C ARG A 57 6.41 -8.89 -14.68
N TYR A 58 7.58 -9.52 -14.71
CA TYR A 58 8.80 -9.02 -14.08
C TYR A 58 9.57 -8.05 -14.99
N PRO A 59 10.50 -7.23 -14.46
CA PRO A 59 11.24 -6.23 -15.24
C PRO A 59 12.05 -6.81 -16.41
N ASP A 60 12.51 -8.07 -16.31
CA ASP A 60 13.21 -8.77 -17.38
C ASP A 60 12.28 -9.31 -18.49
N GLY A 61 10.97 -9.09 -18.37
CA GLY A 61 9.95 -9.55 -19.29
C GLY A 61 9.38 -10.93 -18.98
N THR A 62 9.91 -11.64 -17.98
CA THR A 62 9.39 -12.96 -17.57
C THR A 62 7.97 -12.81 -17.03
N SER A 63 7.08 -13.71 -17.47
CA SER A 63 5.70 -13.78 -16.97
C SER A 63 5.53 -14.90 -15.96
N VAL A 64 4.72 -14.66 -14.93
CA VAL A 64 4.33 -15.64 -13.91
C VAL A 64 2.81 -15.82 -13.90
N PRO A 65 2.30 -17.04 -13.64
CA PRO A 65 0.86 -17.29 -13.66
C PRO A 65 0.16 -16.61 -12.47
N LEU A 66 -1.05 -16.06 -12.68
CA LEU A 66 -1.95 -15.63 -11.60
C LEU A 66 -3.06 -16.65 -11.29
N SER A 67 -2.94 -17.86 -11.83
CA SER A 67 -3.84 -18.97 -11.50
C SER A 67 -3.68 -19.40 -10.03
N THR A 68 -4.71 -20.03 -9.49
CA THR A 68 -4.79 -20.43 -8.08
C THR A 68 -5.06 -21.92 -7.96
N THR A 69 -4.24 -22.63 -7.19
CA THR A 69 -4.57 -23.98 -6.71
C THR A 69 -5.45 -23.85 -5.47
N VAL A 70 -6.69 -24.34 -5.55
CA VAL A 70 -7.63 -24.35 -4.42
C VAL A 70 -7.56 -25.73 -3.76
N ALA A 71 -7.12 -25.76 -2.50
CA ALA A 71 -7.10 -26.94 -1.66
C ALA A 71 -8.37 -26.98 -0.79
N ALA A 72 -9.20 -28.01 -0.99
CA ALA A 72 -10.41 -28.24 -0.21
C ALA A 72 -10.42 -29.70 0.29
N GLY A 73 -10.05 -29.88 1.56
CA GLY A 73 -9.83 -31.21 2.14
C GLY A 73 -8.72 -31.97 1.41
N THR A 74 -9.04 -33.12 0.81
CA THR A 74 -8.08 -33.94 0.05
C THR A 74 -8.07 -33.64 -1.46
N SER A 75 -8.94 -32.74 -1.93
CA SER A 75 -9.05 -32.39 -3.35
C SER A 75 -8.30 -31.08 -3.65
N THR A 76 -7.67 -31.05 -4.82
CA THR A 76 -7.09 -29.82 -5.39
C THR A 76 -7.69 -29.55 -6.76
N THR A 77 -8.01 -28.28 -7.00
CA THR A 77 -8.47 -27.80 -8.32
C THR A 77 -7.69 -26.56 -8.70
N VAL A 78 -7.55 -26.30 -10.01
CA VAL A 78 -6.90 -25.09 -10.51
C VAL A 78 -7.96 -24.14 -11.04
N VAL A 79 -7.99 -22.93 -10.49
CA VAL A 79 -8.85 -21.83 -10.92
C VAL A 79 -8.02 -20.82 -11.71
N GLN A 80 -8.51 -20.42 -12.87
CA GLN A 80 -7.90 -19.36 -13.68
C GLN A 80 -8.44 -17.99 -13.24
N PRO A 81 -7.61 -16.93 -13.30
CA PRO A 81 -8.11 -15.57 -13.10
C PRO A 81 -9.14 -15.21 -14.19
N ALA A 82 -10.07 -14.33 -13.87
CA ALA A 82 -10.99 -13.78 -14.85
C ALA A 82 -10.22 -12.88 -15.82
N THR A 83 -10.49 -12.99 -17.12
CA THR A 83 -9.78 -12.24 -18.16
C THR A 83 -10.77 -11.52 -19.10
N GLY A 84 -10.35 -10.40 -19.68
CA GLY A 84 -11.04 -9.78 -20.82
C GLY A 84 -12.29 -8.96 -20.50
N GLY A 85 -12.59 -8.72 -19.22
CA GLY A 85 -13.59 -7.74 -18.80
C GLY A 85 -12.92 -6.46 -18.31
N GLU A 86 -13.48 -5.29 -18.66
CA GLU A 86 -13.06 -4.03 -18.02
C GLU A 86 -13.77 -3.90 -16.67
N PRO A 87 -13.04 -3.91 -15.54
CA PRO A 87 -13.67 -3.77 -14.24
C PRO A 87 -14.41 -2.43 -14.13
N PRO A 88 -15.45 -2.29 -13.29
CA PRO A 88 -16.19 -1.03 -13.14
C PRO A 88 -15.49 0.00 -12.25
N VAL A 89 -14.44 -0.43 -11.53
CA VAL A 89 -13.72 0.36 -10.53
C VAL A 89 -12.22 0.18 -10.71
N ASP A 90 -11.45 1.03 -10.03
CA ASP A 90 -10.01 1.03 -10.03
C ASP A 90 -9.47 0.66 -8.64
N CYS A 91 -8.25 0.12 -8.61
CA CYS A 91 -7.49 -0.09 -7.39
C CYS A 91 -6.24 0.80 -7.43
N PHE A 92 -6.11 1.70 -6.46
CA PHE A 92 -4.90 2.48 -6.23
C PHE A 92 -4.13 1.83 -5.07
N TYR A 93 -3.05 1.11 -5.37
CA TYR A 93 -2.33 0.30 -4.39
C TYR A 93 -0.92 0.82 -4.11
N VAL A 94 -0.63 1.08 -2.84
CA VAL A 94 0.68 1.50 -2.35
C VAL A 94 1.31 0.35 -1.58
N TYR A 95 2.36 -0.23 -2.18
CA TYR A 95 3.03 -1.43 -1.68
C TYR A 95 3.91 -1.16 -0.44
N PRO A 96 4.22 -2.17 0.38
CA PRO A 96 5.03 -1.99 1.59
C PRO A 96 6.51 -1.79 1.25
N THR A 97 7.31 -1.46 2.26
CA THR A 97 8.78 -1.43 2.12
C THR A 97 9.33 -2.78 1.70
N VAL A 98 10.05 -2.80 0.57
CA VAL A 98 10.84 -3.95 0.10
C VAL A 98 12.31 -3.63 -0.07
N ASP A 99 12.65 -2.34 -0.14
CA ASP A 99 14.03 -1.91 -0.32
C ASP A 99 14.89 -2.24 0.91
N ILE A 100 15.88 -3.12 0.74
CA ILE A 100 16.98 -3.28 1.70
C ILE A 100 17.97 -2.11 1.55
N LEU A 101 18.22 -1.70 0.31
CA LEU A 101 19.12 -0.61 -0.07
C LEU A 101 18.32 0.48 -0.80
N PRO A 102 18.72 1.76 -0.70
CA PRO A 102 17.98 2.86 -1.32
C PRO A 102 17.69 2.65 -2.81
N ASN A 103 16.48 3.05 -3.22
CA ASN A 103 16.02 3.05 -4.60
C ASN A 103 15.34 4.40 -4.90
N PRO A 104 15.97 5.29 -5.69
CA PRO A 104 17.32 5.19 -6.27
C PRO A 104 18.44 5.25 -5.23
N ALA A 105 19.67 4.94 -5.63
CA ALA A 105 20.83 4.91 -4.71
C ALA A 105 21.07 6.25 -3.98
N LEU A 106 20.67 7.37 -4.58
CA LEU A 106 20.64 8.69 -3.96
C LEU A 106 19.21 9.22 -3.97
N MET A 107 18.62 9.38 -2.80
CA MET A 107 17.26 9.88 -2.59
C MET A 107 17.21 11.41 -2.65
N ILE A 108 17.78 12.01 -3.69
CA ILE A 108 17.90 13.47 -3.85
C ILE A 108 17.26 13.94 -5.15
N GLY A 109 16.76 15.17 -5.16
CA GLY A 109 16.14 15.75 -6.35
C GLY A 109 14.94 14.94 -6.84
N SER A 110 14.78 14.87 -8.16
CA SER A 110 13.62 14.27 -8.84
C SER A 110 13.91 12.88 -9.43
N ALA A 111 14.95 12.20 -8.93
CA ALA A 111 15.34 10.88 -9.42
C ALA A 111 14.28 9.82 -9.05
N ALA A 112 13.80 9.11 -10.06
CA ALA A 112 12.82 8.05 -9.88
C ALA A 112 13.47 6.74 -9.39
N PRO A 113 12.76 5.95 -8.56
CA PRO A 113 13.12 4.56 -8.32
C PRO A 113 13.00 3.74 -9.61
N SER A 114 13.64 2.57 -9.62
CA SER A 114 13.49 1.58 -10.69
C SER A 114 12.76 0.36 -10.17
N ALA A 115 11.83 -0.20 -10.95
CA ALA A 115 11.17 -1.46 -10.59
C ALA A 115 12.19 -2.61 -10.56
N ARG A 116 12.22 -3.36 -9.46
CA ARG A 116 13.02 -4.58 -9.30
C ARG A 116 12.09 -5.76 -9.03
N ASP A 117 12.68 -6.94 -8.91
CA ASP A 117 11.93 -8.17 -8.65
C ASP A 117 11.19 -8.12 -7.31
N ASP A 118 11.73 -7.40 -6.31
CA ASP A 118 11.15 -7.32 -4.96
C ASP A 118 9.82 -6.54 -4.98
N GLU A 119 9.77 -5.39 -5.65
CA GLU A 119 8.55 -4.58 -5.76
C GLU A 119 7.47 -5.35 -6.54
N VAL A 120 7.82 -5.98 -7.67
CA VAL A 120 6.88 -6.80 -8.45
C VAL A 120 6.38 -7.99 -7.62
N ALA A 121 7.26 -8.71 -6.94
CA ALA A 121 6.90 -9.89 -6.17
C ALA A 121 5.94 -9.56 -5.03
N VAL A 122 6.17 -8.47 -4.28
CA VAL A 122 5.28 -8.09 -3.18
C VAL A 122 3.92 -7.61 -3.69
N LEU A 123 3.91 -6.86 -4.80
CA LEU A 123 2.67 -6.42 -5.42
C LEU A 123 1.82 -7.62 -5.82
N LEU A 124 2.40 -8.58 -6.53
CA LEU A 124 1.66 -9.75 -6.99
C LEU A 124 1.23 -10.64 -5.81
N ALA A 125 2.05 -10.74 -4.76
CA ALA A 125 1.73 -11.52 -3.57
C ALA A 125 0.54 -10.95 -2.77
N GLN A 126 0.40 -9.63 -2.68
CA GLN A 126 -0.63 -8.98 -1.88
C GLN A 126 -1.92 -8.70 -2.64
N ILE A 127 -1.83 -8.21 -3.88
CA ILE A 127 -3.01 -7.75 -4.63
C ILE A 127 -3.22 -8.46 -5.97
N GLY A 128 -2.35 -9.40 -6.36
CA GLY A 128 -2.53 -10.12 -7.62
C GLY A 128 -3.88 -10.86 -7.75
N PRO A 129 -4.44 -11.47 -6.69
CA PRO A 129 -5.80 -12.02 -6.72
C PRO A 129 -6.93 -10.98 -6.90
N LEU A 130 -6.63 -9.69 -6.77
CA LEU A 130 -7.56 -8.57 -6.98
C LEU A 130 -7.49 -7.99 -8.40
N THR A 131 -6.53 -8.37 -9.26
CA THR A 131 -6.35 -7.75 -10.60
C THR A 131 -7.54 -7.91 -11.52
N GLY A 132 -8.38 -8.94 -11.33
CA GLY A 132 -9.63 -9.12 -12.08
C GLY A 132 -10.84 -8.35 -11.51
N LEU A 133 -10.71 -7.73 -10.32
CA LEU A 133 -11.78 -6.97 -9.67
C LEU A 133 -11.76 -5.48 -10.04
N CYS A 134 -10.59 -4.95 -10.39
CA CYS A 134 -10.35 -3.52 -10.57
C CYS A 134 -9.16 -3.28 -11.51
N ARG A 135 -9.15 -2.14 -12.22
CA ARG A 135 -7.95 -1.71 -12.95
C ARG A 135 -6.89 -1.28 -11.94
N VAL A 136 -5.68 -1.85 -11.98
CA VAL A 136 -4.66 -1.61 -10.95
C VAL A 136 -3.72 -0.48 -11.34
N PHE A 137 -3.64 0.53 -10.47
CA PHE A 137 -2.67 1.62 -10.48
C PHE A 137 -1.80 1.47 -9.23
N ALA A 138 -0.50 1.22 -9.42
CA ALA A 138 0.43 1.06 -8.32
C ALA A 138 1.67 1.94 -8.59
N PRO A 139 1.82 3.08 -7.90
CA PRO A 139 2.97 3.94 -8.11
C PRO A 139 4.23 3.29 -7.56
N LEU A 140 5.35 3.51 -8.25
CA LEU A 140 6.67 3.20 -7.74
C LEU A 140 7.20 4.44 -7.00
N TYR A 141 7.49 4.31 -5.71
CA TYR A 141 7.78 5.47 -4.86
C TYR A 141 9.06 5.27 -4.05
N ARG A 142 9.67 6.37 -3.62
CA ARG A 142 10.92 6.36 -2.85
C ARG A 142 10.69 5.88 -1.43
N GLN A 143 11.13 4.68 -1.11
CA GLN A 143 10.87 4.07 0.20
C GLN A 143 11.93 4.45 1.25
N SER A 144 11.51 4.53 2.51
CA SER A 144 12.46 4.33 3.60
C SER A 144 12.76 2.84 3.69
N THR A 145 14.05 2.47 3.68
CA THR A 145 14.50 1.07 3.55
C THR A 145 14.21 0.26 4.81
N LEU A 146 14.21 -1.07 4.70
CA LEU A 146 14.07 -1.98 5.85
C LEU A 146 15.12 -1.72 6.93
N LEU A 147 16.36 -1.41 6.52
CA LEU A 147 17.43 -1.05 7.46
C LEU A 147 17.11 0.27 8.18
N GLN A 148 16.62 1.26 7.45
CA GLN A 148 16.27 2.56 8.03
C GLN A 148 15.11 2.42 9.02
N LEU A 149 14.07 1.65 8.68
CA LEU A 149 12.95 1.39 9.60
C LEU A 149 13.41 0.67 10.87
N ALA A 150 14.29 -0.34 10.74
CA ALA A 150 14.85 -1.02 11.90
C ALA A 150 15.68 -0.08 12.79
N LEU A 151 16.46 0.83 12.19
CA LEU A 151 17.23 1.84 12.93
C LEU A 151 16.32 2.88 13.60
N SER A 152 15.28 3.36 12.92
CA SER A 152 14.31 4.29 13.49
C SER A 152 13.58 3.66 14.67
N GLY A 153 13.16 2.39 14.56
CA GLY A 153 12.58 1.64 15.68
C GLY A 153 13.53 1.47 16.87
N ALA A 154 14.83 1.29 16.62
CA ALA A 154 15.83 1.14 17.69
C ALA A 154 16.25 2.47 18.35
N THR A 155 16.13 3.59 17.64
CA THR A 155 16.66 4.90 18.07
C THR A 155 15.58 5.93 18.39
N GLY A 156 14.31 5.65 18.06
CA GLY A 156 13.20 6.60 18.18
C GLY A 156 13.26 7.73 17.13
N GLY A 157 13.99 7.53 16.03
CA GLY A 157 14.03 8.48 14.92
C GLY A 157 12.77 8.45 14.07
N ASP A 158 12.60 9.47 13.22
CA ASP A 158 11.55 9.46 12.19
C ASP A 158 11.72 8.21 11.28
N PRO A 159 10.71 7.34 11.16
CA PRO A 159 10.77 6.19 10.27
C PRO A 159 10.66 6.56 8.78
N TYR A 160 10.12 7.73 8.43
CA TYR A 160 9.82 8.15 7.06
C TYR A 160 10.38 9.53 6.67
N PRO A 161 11.68 9.83 6.90
CA PRO A 161 12.29 11.14 6.66
C PRO A 161 12.42 11.53 5.16
N GLY A 162 12.00 10.67 4.25
CA GLY A 162 12.20 10.82 2.80
C GLY A 162 10.97 11.38 2.06
N PRO A 163 11.10 11.70 0.76
CA PRO A 163 10.03 12.29 -0.05
C PRO A 163 8.94 11.29 -0.48
N GLY A 164 8.99 10.04 -0.03
CA GLY A 164 8.19 8.93 -0.56
C GLY A 164 6.68 9.18 -0.59
N PHE A 165 6.13 9.76 0.47
CA PHE A 165 4.69 10.03 0.54
C PHE A 165 4.27 11.18 -0.39
N ALA A 166 5.16 12.14 -0.67
CA ALA A 166 4.92 13.14 -1.70
C ALA A 166 4.91 12.52 -3.11
N ASP A 167 5.73 11.48 -3.37
CA ASP A 167 5.67 10.74 -4.64
C ASP A 167 4.34 10.01 -4.81
N VAL A 168 3.81 9.43 -3.72
CA VAL A 168 2.49 8.78 -3.71
C VAL A 168 1.37 9.79 -3.97
N GLN A 169 1.39 10.95 -3.30
CA GLN A 169 0.43 12.02 -3.55
C GLN A 169 0.51 12.53 -5.00
N GLN A 170 1.72 12.73 -5.54
CA GLN A 170 1.90 13.14 -6.94
C GLN A 170 1.30 12.13 -7.92
N ALA A 171 1.48 10.83 -7.66
CA ALA A 171 0.89 9.78 -8.50
C ALA A 171 -0.63 9.71 -8.36
N TRP A 172 -1.18 9.92 -7.16
CA TRP A 172 -2.62 10.03 -6.95
C TRP A 172 -3.23 11.19 -7.73
N ASP A 173 -2.61 12.37 -7.68
CA ASP A 173 -3.10 13.54 -8.40
C ASP A 173 -3.10 13.32 -9.92
N ASP A 174 -2.07 12.65 -10.44
CA ASP A 174 -1.96 12.27 -11.85
C ASP A 174 -3.07 11.27 -12.25
N TYR A 175 -3.19 10.16 -11.52
CA TYR A 175 -4.25 9.16 -11.69
C TYR A 175 -5.65 9.79 -11.62
N TRP A 176 -5.89 10.62 -10.60
CA TRP A 176 -7.18 11.26 -10.39
C TRP A 176 -7.53 12.23 -11.50
N THR A 177 -6.54 12.88 -12.11
CA THR A 177 -6.76 13.85 -13.18
C THR A 177 -6.93 13.18 -14.54
N HIS A 178 -6.17 12.14 -14.82
CA HIS A 178 -6.02 11.60 -16.18
C HIS A 178 -6.65 10.22 -16.38
N ASP A 179 -6.66 9.36 -15.36
CA ASP A 179 -7.00 7.94 -15.52
C ASP A 179 -8.29 7.51 -14.82
N ASN A 180 -8.69 8.19 -13.73
CA ASN A 180 -9.93 7.94 -12.99
C ASN A 180 -11.20 8.43 -13.74
N ILE A 181 -11.15 8.51 -15.07
CA ILE A 181 -12.29 8.92 -15.90
C ILE A 181 -12.67 7.74 -16.77
N ASP A 182 -13.92 7.34 -16.69
CA ASP A 182 -14.47 6.31 -17.55
C ASP A 182 -14.60 6.86 -18.98
N PRO A 183 -13.93 6.27 -19.98
CA PRO A 183 -13.93 6.82 -21.33
C PRO A 183 -15.30 6.68 -22.03
N ALA A 184 -16.17 5.78 -21.57
CA ALA A 184 -17.50 5.59 -22.14
C ALA A 184 -18.53 6.57 -21.56
N THR A 185 -18.44 6.88 -20.27
CA THR A 185 -19.41 7.78 -19.60
C THR A 185 -18.90 9.21 -19.41
N GLY A 186 -17.59 9.42 -19.39
CA GLY A 186 -16.95 10.68 -19.01
C GLY A 186 -17.01 10.98 -17.51
N GLU A 187 -17.52 10.05 -16.70
CA GLU A 187 -17.65 10.20 -15.25
C GLU A 187 -16.46 9.59 -14.51
N ARG A 188 -16.31 9.97 -13.25
CA ARG A 188 -15.30 9.39 -12.38
C ARG A 188 -15.64 7.95 -12.00
N ARG A 189 -14.61 7.12 -11.97
CA ARG A 189 -14.72 5.71 -11.60
C ARG A 189 -14.60 5.53 -10.10
N GLY A 190 -15.23 4.47 -9.59
CA GLY A 190 -15.06 4.08 -8.19
C GLY A 190 -13.63 3.64 -7.96
N VAL A 191 -13.11 3.89 -6.76
CA VAL A 191 -11.74 3.57 -6.41
C VAL A 191 -11.69 2.82 -5.08
N ILE A 192 -10.95 1.72 -5.07
CA ILE A 192 -10.49 1.03 -3.88
C ILE A 192 -9.06 1.51 -3.63
N ILE A 193 -8.77 2.05 -2.45
CA ILE A 193 -7.43 2.57 -2.11
C ILE A 193 -6.80 1.59 -1.13
N LEU A 194 -5.64 1.03 -1.45
CA LEU A 194 -5.03 -0.08 -0.71
C LEU A 194 -3.60 0.26 -0.29
N GLY A 195 -3.24 -0.07 0.94
CA GLY A 195 -1.90 0.08 1.49
C GLY A 195 -1.49 -1.11 2.35
N HIS A 196 -0.17 -1.32 2.47
CA HIS A 196 0.42 -2.22 3.48
C HIS A 196 1.63 -1.57 4.15
N SER A 197 1.80 -1.76 5.46
CA SER A 197 3.00 -1.31 6.18
C SER A 197 3.30 0.18 5.95
N GLN A 198 4.49 0.56 5.45
CA GLN A 198 4.78 1.93 5.02
C GLN A 198 3.79 2.47 3.97
N GLY A 199 3.33 1.63 3.04
CA GLY A 199 2.31 2.01 2.06
C GLY A 199 0.95 2.31 2.71
N SER A 200 0.64 1.70 3.86
CA SER A 200 -0.53 2.06 4.66
C SER A 200 -0.42 3.47 5.23
N VAL A 201 0.75 3.85 5.74
CA VAL A 201 1.00 5.23 6.23
C VAL A 201 0.85 6.24 5.09
N ALA A 202 1.38 5.93 3.90
CA ALA A 202 1.20 6.76 2.72
C ALA A 202 -0.29 6.91 2.32
N VAL A 203 -1.06 5.82 2.40
CA VAL A 203 -2.51 5.83 2.13
C VAL A 203 -3.28 6.61 3.19
N GLU A 204 -2.89 6.53 4.47
CA GLU A 204 -3.47 7.35 5.53
C GLU A 204 -3.30 8.84 5.23
N GLU A 205 -2.08 9.28 4.90
CA GLU A 205 -1.81 10.68 4.52
C GLU A 205 -2.58 11.11 3.26
N LEU A 206 -2.58 10.27 2.21
CA LEU A 206 -3.31 10.52 0.97
C LEU A 206 -4.81 10.69 1.23
N LEU A 207 -5.39 9.80 2.03
CA LEU A 207 -6.81 9.84 2.36
C LEU A 207 -7.14 11.10 3.17
N GLN A 208 -6.33 11.45 4.18
CA GLN A 208 -6.48 12.68 4.96
C GLN A 208 -6.43 13.93 4.06
N HIS A 209 -5.52 13.96 3.09
CA HIS A 209 -5.33 15.11 2.21
C HIS A 209 -6.42 15.23 1.13
N SER A 210 -6.73 14.12 0.47
CA SER A 210 -7.44 14.13 -0.82
C SER A 210 -8.88 13.65 -0.73
N VAL A 211 -9.22 12.86 0.29
CA VAL A 211 -10.51 12.15 0.37
C VAL A 211 -11.33 12.57 1.58
N ASP A 212 -10.75 12.55 2.77
CA ASP A 212 -11.44 12.79 4.03
C ASP A 212 -11.96 14.23 4.09
N GLY A 213 -13.28 14.34 3.95
CA GLY A 213 -13.96 15.62 3.89
C GLY A 213 -14.02 16.32 2.54
N ASN A 214 -13.49 15.69 1.49
CA ASN A 214 -13.82 16.03 0.12
C ASN A 214 -15.01 15.17 -0.35
N ALA A 215 -16.18 15.78 -0.47
CA ALA A 215 -17.41 15.07 -0.83
C ALA A 215 -17.34 14.40 -2.21
N ALA A 216 -16.68 15.01 -3.18
CA ALA A 216 -16.55 14.46 -4.52
C ALA A 216 -15.65 13.21 -4.54
N ALA A 217 -14.53 13.25 -3.80
CA ALA A 217 -13.62 12.12 -3.67
C ALA A 217 -14.24 10.99 -2.83
N THR A 218 -14.87 11.33 -1.70
CA THR A 218 -15.57 10.37 -0.85
C THR A 218 -16.67 9.63 -1.61
N ALA A 219 -17.38 10.30 -2.52
CA ALA A 219 -18.39 9.64 -3.37
C ALA A 219 -17.80 8.61 -4.34
N GLN A 220 -16.51 8.71 -4.71
CA GLN A 220 -15.81 7.71 -5.52
C GLN A 220 -15.21 6.57 -4.69
N LEU A 221 -15.03 6.75 -3.38
CA LEU A 221 -14.42 5.74 -2.54
C LEU A 221 -15.34 4.52 -2.38
N VAL A 222 -14.91 3.38 -2.92
CA VAL A 222 -15.57 2.09 -2.72
C VAL A 222 -15.18 1.53 -1.35
N SER A 223 -13.88 1.49 -1.07
CA SER A 223 -13.29 0.98 0.17
C SER A 223 -11.85 1.48 0.30
N ALA A 224 -11.39 1.67 1.54
CA ALA A 224 -9.98 1.91 1.85
C ALA A 224 -9.44 0.72 2.66
N VAL A 225 -8.39 0.06 2.18
CA VAL A 225 -7.79 -1.12 2.83
C VAL A 225 -6.40 -0.74 3.34
N ILE A 226 -6.24 -0.62 4.65
CA ILE A 226 -5.05 -0.08 5.32
C ILE A 226 -4.52 -1.12 6.29
N LEU A 227 -3.70 -2.05 5.79
CA LEU A 227 -3.24 -3.20 6.58
C LEU A 227 -1.84 -2.95 7.16
N GLY A 228 -1.62 -3.35 8.41
CA GLY A 228 -0.34 -3.11 9.08
C GLY A 228 0.02 -1.62 9.23
N GLY A 229 -0.97 -0.74 9.12
CA GLY A 229 -0.91 0.69 9.47
C GLY A 229 -1.44 0.93 10.87
N GLN A 230 -1.58 2.21 11.25
CA GLN A 230 -1.95 2.62 12.60
C GLN A 230 -3.17 3.53 12.59
N VAL A 231 -4.20 3.12 11.84
CA VAL A 231 -5.50 3.80 11.77
C VAL A 231 -6.10 3.89 13.18
N GLN A 232 -6.02 5.08 13.78
CA GLN A 232 -6.41 5.34 15.14
C GLN A 232 -7.86 5.84 15.21
N VAL A 233 -8.65 5.23 16.09
CA VAL A 233 -10.05 5.56 16.35
C VAL A 233 -10.31 5.65 17.86
N PRO A 234 -11.31 6.43 18.31
CA PRO A 234 -11.66 6.46 19.74
C PRO A 234 -12.10 5.07 20.22
N ILE A 235 -11.73 4.70 21.43
CA ILE A 235 -11.97 3.35 21.98
C ILE A 235 -13.47 2.98 22.02
N ASP A 236 -14.33 3.97 22.27
CA ASP A 236 -15.78 3.82 22.40
C ASP A 236 -16.55 4.14 21.10
N ALA A 237 -15.87 4.35 19.97
CA ALA A 237 -16.50 4.71 18.69
C ALA A 237 -16.05 3.81 17.53
N ALA A 238 -16.97 3.56 16.60
CA ALA A 238 -16.74 2.78 15.38
C ALA A 238 -16.68 3.66 14.11
N ALA A 239 -16.55 4.98 14.24
CA ALA A 239 -16.50 5.92 13.11
C ALA A 239 -15.51 7.05 13.41
N GLY A 240 -15.06 7.74 12.35
CA GLY A 240 -14.03 8.78 12.39
C GLY A 240 -14.19 9.79 13.54
N GLY A 241 -13.06 10.38 13.95
CA GLY A 241 -12.94 11.19 15.16
C GLY A 241 -13.78 12.47 15.19
N GLY A 242 -14.42 12.84 14.08
CA GLY A 242 -15.20 14.05 13.95
C GLY A 242 -14.35 15.31 14.07
N SER A 243 -14.10 15.73 15.30
CA SER A 243 -13.21 16.85 15.64
C SER A 243 -12.06 16.43 16.56
N ASP A 244 -11.90 15.13 16.81
CA ASP A 244 -10.82 14.57 17.62
C ASP A 244 -9.51 14.55 16.81
N PRO A 245 -8.52 15.39 17.18
CA PRO A 245 -7.27 15.49 16.43
C PRO A 245 -6.40 14.23 16.53
N ALA A 246 -6.65 13.32 17.47
CA ALA A 246 -5.90 12.07 17.61
C ALA A 246 -6.44 10.94 16.71
N SER A 247 -7.64 11.08 16.14
CA SER A 247 -8.16 10.10 15.18
C SER A 247 -7.53 10.28 13.80
N THR A 248 -7.18 9.18 13.13
CA THR A 248 -6.56 9.22 11.80
C THR A 248 -7.47 9.87 10.76
N PHE A 249 -8.76 9.55 10.78
CA PHE A 249 -9.76 10.17 9.90
C PHE A 249 -10.85 10.85 10.72
N GLN A 250 -11.29 12.01 10.23
CA GLN A 250 -12.32 12.82 10.84
C GLN A 250 -13.71 12.43 10.34
N ARG A 251 -13.88 12.09 9.06
CA ARG A 251 -15.19 11.78 8.47
C ARG A 251 -15.28 10.38 7.88
N LEU A 252 -14.18 9.78 7.42
CA LEU A 252 -14.19 8.40 6.94
C LEU A 252 -14.46 7.41 8.09
N PRO A 253 -15.53 6.59 8.02
CA PRO A 253 -15.81 5.58 9.03
C PRO A 253 -15.00 4.31 8.79
N VAL A 254 -14.80 3.49 9.84
CA VAL A 254 -14.34 2.11 9.63
C VAL A 254 -15.50 1.24 9.16
N CYS A 255 -15.22 0.23 8.34
CA CYS A 255 -16.24 -0.69 7.86
C CYS A 255 -16.75 -1.54 9.03
N GLY A 256 -18.07 -1.65 9.13
CA GLY A 256 -18.75 -2.47 10.13
C GLY A 256 -19.95 -3.21 9.54
N PRO A 257 -20.46 -4.23 10.22
CA PRO A 257 -21.64 -4.96 9.77
C PRO A 257 -22.84 -4.02 9.63
N GLN A 258 -23.60 -4.21 8.54
CA GLN A 258 -24.83 -3.46 8.29
C GLN A 258 -26.02 -4.41 8.23
N PRO A 259 -27.23 -3.99 8.67
CA PRO A 259 -28.42 -4.85 8.59
C PRO A 259 -28.80 -5.27 7.17
N ARG A 260 -28.36 -4.53 6.15
CA ARG A 260 -28.63 -4.80 4.73
C ARG A 260 -27.44 -4.39 3.89
N GLY A 261 -26.94 -5.32 3.08
CA GLY A 261 -25.82 -5.09 2.17
C GLY A 261 -24.48 -4.97 2.88
N VAL A 262 -23.49 -4.45 2.16
CA VAL A 262 -22.15 -4.15 2.69
C VAL A 262 -21.91 -2.64 2.63
N PRO A 263 -21.21 -2.06 3.63
CA PRO A 263 -20.92 -0.63 3.63
C PRO A 263 -19.94 -0.28 2.50
N THR A 264 -20.07 0.89 1.88
CA THR A 264 -19.10 1.46 0.95
C THR A 264 -18.53 2.77 1.50
N GLY A 265 -17.39 3.22 0.98
CA GLY A 265 -16.76 4.47 1.43
C GLY A 265 -16.25 4.42 2.88
N CYS A 266 -15.79 3.24 3.31
CA CYS A 266 -15.32 2.97 4.66
C CYS A 266 -13.92 2.34 4.67
N VAL A 267 -13.29 2.34 5.84
CA VAL A 267 -11.92 1.86 6.06
C VAL A 267 -11.92 0.45 6.63
N ILE A 268 -11.22 -0.47 5.98
CA ILE A 268 -10.82 -1.78 6.49
C ILE A 268 -9.37 -1.65 6.96
N ALA A 269 -9.13 -1.81 8.25
CA ALA A 269 -7.79 -1.77 8.82
C ALA A 269 -7.61 -2.89 9.83
N TYR A 270 -6.45 -3.53 9.82
CA TYR A 270 -6.01 -4.46 10.85
C TYR A 270 -4.50 -4.70 10.75
N SER A 271 -3.92 -5.13 11.86
CA SER A 271 -2.66 -5.88 11.90
C SER A 271 -2.97 -7.30 12.37
N SER A 272 -2.41 -8.33 11.72
CA SER A 272 -2.73 -9.72 12.03
C SER A 272 -1.71 -10.39 12.95
N TYR A 273 -2.20 -11.18 13.91
CA TYR A 273 -1.37 -11.93 14.85
C TYR A 273 -2.00 -13.28 15.15
N ASP A 274 -1.15 -14.31 15.25
CA ASP A 274 -1.50 -15.60 15.87
C ASP A 274 -0.97 -15.62 17.30
N GLN A 275 -1.76 -15.09 18.23
CA GLN A 275 -1.43 -15.15 19.66
C GLN A 275 -2.10 -16.35 20.33
N PRO A 276 -1.40 -17.05 21.25
CA PRO A 276 -2.02 -18.03 22.12
C PRO A 276 -3.22 -17.42 22.87
N SER A 277 -4.31 -18.18 23.00
CA SER A 277 -5.57 -17.69 23.53
C SER A 277 -5.39 -16.89 24.82
N GLY A 278 -5.86 -15.63 24.81
CA GLY A 278 -5.82 -14.72 25.95
C GLY A 278 -4.52 -13.93 26.12
N ARG A 279 -3.54 -14.06 25.21
CA ARG A 279 -2.34 -13.20 25.18
C ARG A 279 -2.51 -12.08 24.17
N ALA A 280 -2.19 -10.86 24.58
CA ALA A 280 -2.03 -9.74 23.67
C ALA A 280 -0.68 -9.87 22.93
N PRO A 281 -0.56 -9.28 21.73
CA PRO A 281 0.73 -9.01 21.11
C PRO A 281 1.70 -8.34 22.09
N VAL A 282 3.00 -8.60 21.89
CA VAL A 282 4.06 -8.00 22.71
C VAL A 282 4.05 -6.47 22.62
N SER A 283 4.57 -5.79 23.65
CA SER A 283 4.72 -4.33 23.63
C SER A 283 5.52 -3.85 22.42
N GLY A 284 5.12 -2.72 21.84
CA GLY A 284 5.70 -2.19 20.60
C GLY A 284 5.15 -2.86 19.32
N SER A 285 4.09 -3.66 19.44
CA SER A 285 3.36 -4.19 18.29
C SER A 285 2.70 -3.09 17.46
N LEU A 286 2.51 -3.33 16.15
CA LEU A 286 1.71 -2.46 15.26
C LEU A 286 0.24 -2.31 15.68
N ALA A 287 -0.24 -3.20 16.54
CA ALA A 287 -1.59 -3.19 17.09
C ALA A 287 -1.76 -2.34 18.36
N ALA A 288 -0.67 -1.81 18.92
CA ALA A 288 -0.70 -1.04 20.17
C ALA A 288 -1.22 0.38 19.92
N ASN A 289 -2.00 0.93 20.86
CA ASN A 289 -2.49 2.30 20.75
C ASN A 289 -1.33 3.33 20.83
N LEU A 290 -1.51 4.45 20.13
CA LEU A 290 -0.58 5.58 20.18
C LEU A 290 -0.98 6.59 21.25
N ASP A 291 -2.28 6.83 21.39
CA ASP A 291 -2.84 7.79 22.34
C ASP A 291 -3.82 7.16 23.33
N ALA A 292 -3.91 7.75 24.52
CA ALA A 292 -4.95 7.40 25.48
C ALA A 292 -6.34 7.79 24.92
N GLY A 293 -7.36 7.01 25.28
CA GLY A 293 -8.73 7.11 24.77
C GLY A 293 -8.91 6.51 23.37
N HIS A 294 -7.83 6.00 22.75
CA HIS A 294 -7.83 5.51 21.39
C HIS A 294 -7.37 4.06 21.28
N ARG A 295 -7.69 3.44 20.15
CA ARG A 295 -7.20 2.13 19.74
C ARG A 295 -6.84 2.16 18.25
N ILE A 296 -6.00 1.23 17.84
CA ILE A 296 -5.85 0.92 16.42
C ILE A 296 -7.13 0.21 15.94
N ALA A 297 -7.61 0.57 14.76
CA ALA A 297 -8.79 -0.03 14.17
C ALA A 297 -8.51 -1.51 13.83
N CYS A 298 -9.50 -2.35 14.10
CA CYS A 298 -9.56 -3.72 13.62
C CYS A 298 -10.89 -3.95 12.92
N VAL A 299 -10.82 -4.36 11.67
CA VAL A 299 -11.94 -4.76 10.83
C VAL A 299 -11.64 -6.13 10.25
N ASN A 300 -12.42 -7.14 10.64
CA ASN A 300 -12.37 -8.47 10.03
C ASN A 300 -13.21 -8.46 8.74
N PRO A 301 -12.62 -8.59 7.54
CA PRO A 301 -13.36 -8.53 6.27
C PRO A 301 -14.48 -9.57 6.19
N SER A 302 -14.19 -10.80 6.60
CA SER A 302 -15.16 -11.90 6.62
C SER A 302 -16.32 -11.67 7.59
N ALA A 303 -16.09 -10.98 8.72
CA ALA A 303 -17.16 -10.57 9.63
C ALA A 303 -18.06 -9.49 9.00
N VAL A 304 -17.49 -8.48 8.36
CA VAL A 304 -18.27 -7.44 7.66
C VAL A 304 -19.11 -8.06 6.54
N LEU A 305 -18.52 -8.94 5.73
CA LEU A 305 -19.21 -9.60 4.62
C LEU A 305 -20.40 -10.46 5.08
N SER A 306 -20.23 -11.18 6.19
CA SER A 306 -21.27 -12.06 6.76
C SER A 306 -22.27 -11.32 7.66
N GLY A 307 -22.06 -10.02 7.93
CA GLY A 307 -22.87 -9.25 8.87
C GLY A 307 -22.65 -9.62 10.35
N ALA A 308 -21.56 -10.31 10.67
CA ALA A 308 -21.19 -10.68 12.03
C ALA A 308 -20.56 -9.49 12.79
N THR A 309 -20.58 -9.55 14.12
CA THR A 309 -19.86 -8.57 14.95
C THR A 309 -18.35 -8.70 14.76
N ALA A 310 -17.60 -7.62 15.00
CA ALA A 310 -16.16 -7.59 14.76
C ALA A 310 -15.38 -8.65 15.56
N ASP A 311 -15.84 -8.98 16.77
CA ASP A 311 -15.27 -9.95 17.69
C ASP A 311 -15.76 -11.39 17.44
N ALA A 312 -16.71 -11.59 16.53
CA ALA A 312 -17.16 -12.92 16.15
C ALA A 312 -16.05 -13.66 15.41
N ALA A 313 -15.85 -14.93 15.78
CA ALA A 313 -14.98 -15.83 15.04
C ALA A 313 -15.63 -16.18 13.70
N THR A 314 -14.96 -15.84 12.61
CA THR A 314 -15.36 -16.20 11.24
C THR A 314 -14.29 -17.05 10.57
N PRO A 315 -14.67 -18.01 9.70
CA PRO A 315 -13.70 -18.63 8.80
C PRO A 315 -13.01 -17.54 7.98
N LEU A 316 -11.70 -17.65 7.79
CA LEU A 316 -10.94 -16.84 6.85
C LEU A 316 -10.52 -17.70 5.66
N ASP A 317 -10.38 -17.05 4.51
CA ASP A 317 -10.03 -17.69 3.25
C ASP A 317 -8.60 -17.29 2.83
N PRO A 318 -7.56 -17.92 3.40
CA PRO A 318 -6.18 -17.60 3.05
C PRO A 318 -5.88 -17.89 1.58
N ILE A 319 -5.16 -16.95 0.95
CA ILE A 319 -4.58 -17.12 -0.39
C ILE A 319 -3.10 -16.76 -0.29
N LEU A 320 -2.25 -17.79 -0.31
CA LEU A 320 -0.81 -17.66 -0.16
C LEU A 320 -0.13 -17.57 -1.54
N PRO A 321 0.88 -16.70 -1.72
CA PRO A 321 1.69 -16.72 -2.93
C PRO A 321 2.51 -18.01 -2.98
N THR A 322 2.79 -18.52 -4.18
CA THR A 322 3.64 -19.71 -4.35
C THR A 322 5.06 -19.29 -4.69
N ARG A 323 5.98 -20.25 -4.58
CA ARG A 323 7.36 -20.12 -5.07
C ARG A 323 7.40 -19.79 -6.56
N THR A 324 6.43 -20.26 -7.34
CA THR A 324 6.33 -19.97 -8.78
C THR A 324 6.08 -18.48 -9.01
N LEU A 325 5.17 -17.87 -8.25
CA LEU A 325 4.84 -16.46 -8.37
C LEU A 325 6.05 -15.55 -8.11
N VAL A 326 6.82 -15.87 -7.07
CA VAL A 326 7.92 -15.01 -6.58
C VAL A 326 9.29 -15.39 -7.15
N ARG A 327 9.33 -16.23 -8.20
CA ARG A 327 10.56 -16.74 -8.85
C ARG A 327 11.51 -17.49 -7.91
N GLY A 328 10.93 -18.26 -6.99
CA GLY A 328 11.66 -19.12 -6.07
C GLY A 328 12.48 -20.21 -6.76
N SER A 329 13.65 -20.52 -6.19
CA SER A 329 14.56 -21.57 -6.66
C SER A 329 14.94 -22.53 -5.51
N LEU A 330 15.76 -23.55 -5.77
CA LEU A 330 16.19 -24.47 -4.72
C LEU A 330 17.04 -23.80 -3.64
N ILE A 331 17.86 -22.82 -4.00
CA ILE A 331 18.77 -22.10 -3.08
C ILE A 331 18.14 -20.85 -2.47
N ALA A 332 17.11 -20.29 -3.11
CA ALA A 332 16.31 -19.19 -2.60
C ALA A 332 14.82 -19.53 -2.76
N PRO A 333 14.24 -20.35 -1.86
CA PRO A 333 12.86 -20.84 -1.98
C PRO A 333 11.81 -19.76 -2.19
N ASN A 334 11.95 -18.62 -1.51
CA ASN A 334 11.01 -17.51 -1.58
C ASN A 334 11.40 -16.45 -2.63
N GLY A 335 12.40 -16.75 -3.47
CA GLY A 335 12.84 -15.89 -4.58
C GLY A 335 13.11 -14.46 -4.12
N ALA A 336 12.49 -13.49 -4.79
CA ALA A 336 12.61 -12.06 -4.47
C ALA A 336 12.24 -11.73 -3.01
N LEU A 337 11.23 -12.41 -2.46
CA LEU A 337 10.75 -12.17 -1.09
C LEU A 337 11.56 -12.89 0.00
N SER A 338 12.72 -13.47 -0.32
CA SER A 338 13.52 -14.24 0.65
C SER A 338 13.91 -13.45 1.89
N HIS A 339 14.14 -12.14 1.75
CA HIS A 339 14.52 -11.27 2.86
C HIS A 339 13.34 -10.86 3.75
N LEU A 340 12.11 -10.89 3.24
CA LEU A 340 10.89 -10.62 4.00
C LEU A 340 10.33 -11.88 4.67
N LEU A 341 10.52 -13.05 4.04
CA LEU A 341 9.94 -14.32 4.46
C LEU A 341 10.99 -15.23 5.13
N ILE A 342 11.86 -14.66 5.96
CA ILE A 342 12.91 -15.40 6.68
C ILE A 342 12.26 -16.44 7.60
N GLY A 343 12.69 -17.70 7.49
CA GLY A 343 12.16 -18.80 8.32
C GLY A 343 10.81 -19.35 7.88
N TYR A 344 10.23 -18.82 6.80
CA TYR A 344 9.01 -19.33 6.19
C TYR A 344 9.29 -19.89 4.80
N THR A 345 8.56 -20.90 4.35
CA THR A 345 8.71 -21.43 2.99
C THR A 345 7.36 -21.43 2.29
N LEU A 346 7.29 -20.73 1.16
CA LEU A 346 6.07 -20.65 0.36
C LEU A 346 5.67 -22.00 -0.25
N PRO A 347 4.37 -22.23 -0.49
CA PRO A 347 3.87 -23.36 -1.25
C PRO A 347 4.55 -23.51 -2.62
N SER A 348 4.77 -24.75 -3.05
CA SER A 348 5.48 -25.06 -4.30
C SER A 348 4.54 -25.42 -5.48
N ASP A 349 3.28 -25.01 -5.44
CA ASP A 349 2.34 -25.27 -6.54
C ASP A 349 2.82 -24.62 -7.85
N PRO A 350 2.50 -25.21 -9.02
CA PRO A 350 2.84 -24.63 -10.32
C PRO A 350 1.98 -23.39 -10.67
N THR A 351 0.92 -23.13 -9.90
CA THR A 351 0.08 -21.93 -9.99
C THR A 351 0.73 -20.75 -9.27
N GLY A 352 0.23 -19.52 -9.46
CA GLY A 352 0.73 -18.36 -8.73
C GLY A 352 0.33 -18.35 -7.25
N TYR A 353 -0.82 -18.93 -6.94
CA TYR A 353 -1.37 -18.92 -5.59
C TYR A 353 -1.80 -20.31 -5.12
N ARG A 354 -1.84 -20.49 -3.80
CA ARG A 354 -2.56 -21.57 -3.12
C ARG A 354 -3.64 -20.96 -2.22
N ALA A 355 -4.89 -21.31 -2.48
CA ALA A 355 -6.02 -20.95 -1.63
C ALA A 355 -6.41 -22.14 -0.75
N ALA A 356 -6.74 -21.88 0.51
CA ALA A 356 -7.27 -22.87 1.44
C ALA A 356 -8.53 -22.31 2.15
N PRO A 357 -9.68 -22.25 1.46
CA PRO A 357 -10.89 -21.61 1.99
C PRO A 357 -11.32 -22.20 3.34
N GLY A 358 -11.63 -21.32 4.30
CA GLY A 358 -12.03 -21.66 5.65
C GLY A 358 -10.98 -22.41 6.47
N ALA A 359 -9.71 -22.42 6.05
CA ALA A 359 -8.66 -23.15 6.77
C ALA A 359 -8.15 -22.41 8.02
N LEU A 360 -8.40 -21.11 8.12
CA LEU A 360 -8.08 -20.27 9.27
C LEU A 360 -9.37 -19.77 9.92
N THR A 361 -9.26 -19.35 11.17
CA THR A 361 -10.34 -18.60 11.86
C THR A 361 -9.82 -17.23 12.27
N GLY A 362 -10.66 -16.20 12.16
CA GLY A 362 -10.30 -14.83 12.47
C GLY A 362 -11.34 -14.14 13.34
N ARG A 363 -10.89 -13.28 14.25
CA ARG A 363 -11.73 -12.32 14.98
C ARG A 363 -10.94 -11.08 15.36
N CYS A 364 -11.58 -9.92 15.43
CA CYS A 364 -10.95 -8.78 16.07
C CYS A 364 -10.85 -9.01 17.57
N ALA A 365 -9.63 -8.90 18.09
CA ALA A 365 -9.33 -9.00 19.51
C ALA A 365 -8.91 -7.63 20.04
N PHE A 366 -9.15 -7.45 21.34
CA PHE A 366 -8.79 -6.26 22.09
C PHE A 366 -8.29 -6.66 23.47
N ALA A 367 -7.23 -6.02 23.94
CA ALA A 367 -6.70 -6.20 25.28
C ALA A 367 -6.21 -4.87 25.84
N GLY A 368 -6.44 -4.62 27.13
CA GLY A 368 -6.00 -3.40 27.81
C GLY A 368 -7.15 -2.50 28.24
N ASP A 369 -6.84 -1.21 28.40
CA ASP A 369 -7.77 -0.18 28.87
C ASP A 369 -7.66 1.11 28.05
N ALA A 370 -8.29 2.19 28.51
CA ALA A 370 -8.28 3.47 27.82
C ALA A 370 -6.87 4.08 27.70
N ASN A 371 -5.88 3.73 28.53
CA ASN A 371 -4.55 4.31 28.48
C ASN A 371 -3.57 3.45 27.67
N THR A 372 -3.62 2.14 27.88
CA THR A 372 -2.74 1.20 27.18
C THR A 372 -3.56 0.02 26.71
N ASN A 373 -3.67 -0.13 25.39
CA ASN A 373 -4.38 -1.23 24.76
C ASN A 373 -3.73 -1.67 23.44
N THR A 374 -4.18 -2.84 23.00
CA THR A 374 -3.81 -3.45 21.74
C THR A 374 -5.08 -3.96 21.07
N SER A 375 -5.25 -3.69 19.78
CA SER A 375 -6.36 -4.19 18.97
C SER A 375 -5.86 -4.78 17.65
N TRP A 376 -6.20 -6.03 17.37
CA TRP A 376 -5.63 -6.78 16.25
C TRP A 376 -6.61 -7.78 15.66
N LEU A 377 -6.34 -8.24 14.43
CA LEU A 377 -6.99 -9.43 13.88
C LEU A 377 -6.28 -10.66 14.46
N GLN A 378 -6.93 -11.32 15.41
CA GLN A 378 -6.49 -12.62 15.89
C GLN A 378 -6.75 -13.64 14.78
N VAL A 379 -5.70 -14.35 14.38
CA VAL A 379 -5.76 -15.46 13.44
C VAL A 379 -5.48 -16.75 14.21
N GLU A 380 -6.26 -17.79 13.97
CA GLU A 380 -6.03 -19.13 14.49
C GLU A 380 -5.69 -20.05 13.32
N ASP A 381 -4.46 -20.59 13.32
CA ASP A 381 -3.92 -21.46 12.27
C ASP A 381 -3.68 -22.90 12.79
N PRO A 382 -4.71 -23.76 12.80
CA PRO A 382 -4.57 -25.12 13.30
C PRO A 382 -3.67 -26.01 12.42
N ALA A 383 -3.41 -25.61 11.17
CA ALA A 383 -2.63 -26.39 10.21
C ALA A 383 -1.15 -25.98 10.17
N GLY A 384 -0.77 -24.88 10.82
CA GLY A 384 0.59 -24.34 10.79
C GLY A 384 1.05 -23.96 9.38
N MET A 385 0.16 -23.36 8.60
CA MET A 385 0.45 -22.88 7.24
C MET A 385 1.08 -21.49 7.19
N LEU A 386 0.96 -20.71 8.25
CA LEU A 386 1.51 -19.37 8.39
C LEU A 386 2.89 -19.40 9.08
N PRO A 387 3.69 -18.33 8.95
CA PRO A 387 4.93 -18.20 9.71
C PRO A 387 4.69 -18.22 11.22
N ASP A 388 5.50 -18.95 12.00
CA ASP A 388 5.49 -18.84 13.46
C ASP A 388 6.20 -17.54 13.88
N THR A 389 5.38 -16.53 14.18
CA THR A 389 5.82 -15.20 14.59
C THR A 389 5.18 -14.77 15.90
N SER A 390 4.75 -15.73 16.72
CA SER A 390 4.04 -15.51 17.98
C SER A 390 4.79 -14.59 18.97
N THR A 391 6.12 -14.54 18.89
CA THR A 391 6.99 -13.68 19.71
C THR A 391 7.41 -12.37 19.04
N SER A 392 7.05 -12.16 17.78
CA SER A 392 7.42 -10.98 17.00
C SER A 392 6.46 -9.82 17.28
N ALA A 393 7.00 -8.61 17.46
CA ALA A 393 6.19 -7.39 17.49
C ALA A 393 5.44 -7.15 16.16
N LEU A 394 5.95 -7.70 15.06
CA LEU A 394 5.28 -7.65 13.75
C LEU A 394 4.24 -8.74 13.56
N GLY A 395 4.17 -9.78 14.41
CA GLY A 395 3.19 -10.85 14.22
C GLY A 395 3.20 -11.41 12.79
N LEU A 396 2.02 -11.53 12.19
CA LEU A 396 1.84 -12.06 10.83
C LEU A 396 1.97 -10.98 9.75
N HIS A 397 2.58 -9.82 10.06
CA HIS A 397 2.59 -8.63 9.19
C HIS A 397 2.95 -8.90 7.72
N VAL A 398 3.94 -9.76 7.47
CA VAL A 398 4.39 -10.11 6.09
C VAL A 398 3.32 -10.83 5.25
N VAL A 399 2.27 -11.33 5.88
CA VAL A 399 1.13 -12.03 5.27
C VAL A 399 -0.22 -11.42 5.65
N ASP A 400 -0.28 -10.16 6.13
CA ASP A 400 -1.54 -9.49 6.53
C ASP A 400 -2.63 -9.57 5.45
N TYR A 401 -2.28 -9.35 4.17
CA TYR A 401 -3.23 -9.54 3.08
C TYR A 401 -3.64 -11.00 2.95
N ASN A 402 -2.66 -11.92 3.01
CA ASN A 402 -2.83 -13.32 2.65
C ASN A 402 -3.63 -14.14 3.65
N VAL A 403 -3.75 -13.71 4.92
CA VAL A 403 -4.53 -14.45 5.93
C VAL A 403 -6.03 -14.52 5.62
N ASP A 404 -6.58 -13.51 4.94
CA ASP A 404 -8.00 -13.49 4.51
C ASP A 404 -8.19 -12.86 3.12
N LEU A 405 -7.22 -13.03 2.21
CA LEU A 405 -7.30 -12.39 0.89
C LEU A 405 -8.54 -12.85 0.10
N GLY A 406 -9.02 -14.08 0.32
CA GLY A 406 -10.27 -14.57 -0.25
C GLY A 406 -11.49 -13.82 0.30
N GLY A 407 -11.60 -13.68 1.63
CA GLY A 407 -12.68 -12.96 2.29
C GLY A 407 -12.65 -11.47 1.97
N LEU A 408 -11.46 -10.85 1.97
CA LEU A 408 -11.25 -9.47 1.54
C LEU A 408 -11.69 -9.26 0.08
N ARG A 409 -11.27 -10.13 -0.84
CA ARG A 409 -11.69 -10.05 -2.25
C ARG A 409 -13.21 -10.16 -2.39
N ALA A 410 -13.85 -11.07 -1.65
CA ALA A 410 -15.29 -11.25 -1.67
C ALA A 410 -16.03 -10.01 -1.12
N LEU A 411 -15.53 -9.41 -0.03
CA LEU A 411 -16.05 -8.16 0.51
C LEU A 411 -15.91 -7.01 -0.49
N LEU A 412 -14.71 -6.80 -1.06
CA LEU A 412 -14.47 -5.74 -2.04
C LEU A 412 -15.35 -5.92 -3.29
N ALA A 413 -15.58 -7.16 -3.75
CA ALA A 413 -16.50 -7.43 -4.85
C ALA A 413 -17.96 -7.04 -4.51
N ALA A 414 -18.41 -7.36 -3.29
CA ALA A 414 -19.72 -6.94 -2.82
C ALA A 414 -19.83 -5.41 -2.67
N GLN A 415 -18.79 -4.75 -2.17
CA GLN A 415 -18.73 -3.29 -2.02
C GLN A 415 -18.76 -2.60 -3.38
N THR A 416 -18.01 -3.11 -4.35
CA THR A 416 -18.04 -2.62 -5.75
C THR A 416 -19.44 -2.75 -6.35
N ALA A 417 -20.09 -3.90 -6.18
CA ALA A 417 -21.45 -4.10 -6.68
C ALA A 417 -22.47 -3.18 -5.99
N GLN A 418 -22.33 -2.94 -4.69
CA GLN A 418 -23.17 -2.01 -3.93
C GLN A 418 -22.95 -0.56 -4.39
N TRP A 419 -21.70 -0.13 -4.51
CA TRP A 419 -21.33 1.22 -4.94
C TRP A 419 -21.88 1.53 -6.34
N ALA A 420 -21.78 0.58 -7.27
CA ALA A 420 -22.28 0.73 -8.63
C ALA A 420 -23.80 0.85 -8.71
N GLN A 421 -24.55 0.31 -7.73
CA GLN A 421 -26.02 0.45 -7.67
C GLN A 421 -26.47 1.79 -7.10
N THR A 422 -25.61 2.46 -6.33
CA THR A 422 -25.92 3.75 -5.68
C THR A 422 -25.55 4.98 -6.51
N ARG A 423 -25.09 4.76 -7.75
CA ARG A 423 -24.60 5.77 -8.68
C ARG A 423 -25.67 6.26 -9.65
#